data_AF-A0A426RA19-F1
#
_entry.id   AF-A0A426RA19-F1
#
_cell.length_a   1.000
_cell.length_b   1.000
_cell.length_c   1.000
_cell.angle_alpha   90.00
_cell.angle_beta   90.00
_cell.angle_gamma   90.00
#
_symmetry.space_group_name_H-M   'P 1'
#
loop_
_entity.id
_entity.type
_entity.pdbx_description
1 polymer ?
#
loop_
_entity_poly.entity_id
_entity_poly.type
_entity_poly.pdbx_seq_one_letter_code
_entity_poly.pdbx_strand_id
1 'polypeptide(L)'
;MYHIFESVNNFYLGNSEMSFVGLEQCKTDFQEECRALSETFAIGDTEALLLLTIICLNVDYRTCRIEDIADRLGISRLEVLNHADSLFSLQEKKIIERIKMEELPEQKRFFLNKFKYPLEIMNWQFTIGKTVQKAIFPWINEN
;
A
#
# COMPACT_ATOMS: atom_id res chain seq x y z
N MET A 1 0.10 -15.42 10.20
CA MET A 1 -0.57 -15.52 8.89
C MET A 1 -2.08 -15.78 9.03
N TYR A 2 -2.55 -16.58 10.00
CA TYR A 2 -3.98 -16.82 10.24
C TYR A 2 -4.77 -15.68 10.92
N HIS A 3 -4.11 -14.78 11.66
CA HIS A 3 -4.80 -13.76 12.47
C HIS A 3 -5.39 -12.57 11.68
N ILE A 4 -4.84 -12.22 10.52
CA ILE A 4 -5.37 -11.11 9.70
C ILE A 4 -6.72 -11.52 9.09
N PHE A 5 -6.81 -12.75 8.57
CA PHE A 5 -8.06 -13.30 8.05
C PHE A 5 -9.14 -13.44 9.12
N GLU A 6 -8.76 -13.77 10.36
CA GLU A 6 -9.69 -13.95 11.47
C GLU A 6 -10.28 -12.63 12.00
N SER A 7 -9.45 -11.57 12.08
CA SER A 7 -9.92 -10.23 12.48
C SER A 7 -10.84 -9.60 11.45
N VAL A 8 -10.55 -9.80 10.17
CA VAL A 8 -11.45 -9.43 9.07
C VAL A 8 -12.77 -10.18 9.25
N ASN A 9 -12.73 -11.52 9.38
CA ASN A 9 -13.93 -12.36 9.52
C ASN A 9 -14.85 -11.97 10.70
N ASN A 10 -14.29 -11.63 11.88
CA ASN A 10 -15.09 -11.28 13.07
C ASN A 10 -15.77 -9.91 13.00
N PHE A 11 -15.20 -8.94 12.29
CA PHE A 11 -15.87 -7.65 12.05
C PHE A 11 -17.08 -7.79 11.11
N TYR A 12 -17.07 -8.80 10.23
CA TYR A 12 -18.10 -9.01 9.20
C TYR A 12 -19.27 -9.92 9.61
N LEU A 13 -19.07 -10.87 10.52
CA LEU A 13 -20.11 -11.80 10.99
C LEU A 13 -21.30 -11.11 11.72
N GLY A 14 -21.16 -9.86 12.16
CA GLY A 14 -22.20 -9.12 12.88
C GLY A 14 -23.31 -8.49 12.03
N ASN A 15 -23.18 -8.39 10.70
CA ASN A 15 -24.06 -7.58 9.83
C ASN A 15 -24.73 -8.41 8.71
N SER A 16 -25.16 -9.63 9.04
CA SER A 16 -25.30 -10.78 8.15
C SER A 16 -26.36 -10.72 7.01
N GLU A 17 -26.00 -11.42 5.94
CA GLU A 17 -26.79 -11.95 4.79
C GLU A 17 -26.78 -11.15 3.47
N MET A 18 -27.29 -9.91 3.37
CA MET A 18 -27.06 -9.11 2.14
C MET A 18 -25.61 -8.64 1.99
N SER A 19 -24.91 -8.50 3.11
CA SER A 19 -23.49 -8.15 3.19
C SER A 19 -22.60 -9.26 2.65
N PHE A 20 -22.95 -10.54 2.80
CA PHE A 20 -22.03 -11.64 2.50
C PHE A 20 -21.75 -11.81 1.01
N VAL A 21 -22.79 -11.73 0.16
CA VAL A 21 -22.63 -11.78 -1.31
C VAL A 21 -21.89 -10.55 -1.82
N GLY A 22 -22.20 -9.37 -1.28
CA GLY A 22 -21.47 -8.14 -1.60
C GLY A 22 -20.00 -8.18 -1.18
N LEU A 23 -19.69 -8.80 -0.03
CA LEU A 23 -18.33 -8.94 0.47
C LEU A 23 -17.50 -9.95 -0.33
N GLU A 24 -18.08 -11.11 -0.69
CA GLU A 24 -17.38 -12.05 -1.58
C GLU A 24 -17.17 -11.45 -2.97
N GLN A 25 -18.11 -10.63 -3.47
CA GLN A 25 -17.90 -9.88 -4.70
C GLN A 25 -16.79 -8.84 -4.54
N CYS A 26 -16.80 -8.00 -3.50
CA CYS A 26 -15.74 -7.01 -3.27
C CYS A 26 -14.36 -7.66 -3.09
N LYS A 27 -14.29 -8.82 -2.44
CA LYS A 27 -13.06 -9.60 -2.30
C LYS A 27 -12.59 -10.15 -3.65
N THR A 28 -13.52 -10.63 -4.48
CA THR A 28 -13.22 -11.09 -5.83
C THR A 28 -12.72 -9.93 -6.70
N ASP A 29 -13.44 -8.81 -6.70
CA ASP A 29 -13.04 -7.59 -7.42
C ASP A 29 -11.65 -7.11 -6.98
N PHE A 30 -11.38 -7.10 -5.67
CA PHE A 30 -10.07 -6.72 -5.13
C PHE A 30 -8.95 -7.70 -5.56
N GLN A 31 -9.24 -9.00 -5.61
CA GLN A 31 -8.30 -10.01 -6.10
C GLN A 31 -8.05 -9.87 -7.61
N GLU A 32 -9.08 -9.55 -8.38
CA GLU A 32 -8.99 -9.29 -9.81
C GLU A 32 -8.18 -8.04 -10.09
N GLU A 33 -8.39 -6.95 -9.34
CA GLU A 33 -7.60 -5.72 -9.44
C GLU A 33 -6.12 -5.97 -9.09
N CYS A 34 -5.84 -6.71 -8.00
CA CYS A 34 -4.47 -7.09 -7.66
C CYS A 34 -3.83 -7.95 -8.75
N ARG A 35 -4.56 -8.90 -9.32
CA ARG A 35 -4.08 -9.73 -10.43
C ARG A 35 -3.79 -8.88 -11.68
N ALA A 36 -4.70 -7.98 -12.04
CA ALA A 36 -4.53 -7.08 -13.17
C ALA A 36 -3.28 -6.22 -13.01
N LEU A 37 -3.02 -5.68 -11.81
CA LEU A 37 -1.80 -4.93 -11.51
C LEU A 37 -0.54 -5.80 -11.55
N SER A 38 -0.61 -7.02 -11.00
CA SER A 38 0.47 -8.00 -11.05
C SER A 38 0.88 -8.31 -12.49
N GLU A 39 -0.09 -8.57 -13.37
CA GLU A 39 0.14 -8.85 -14.78
C GLU A 39 0.62 -7.62 -15.55
N THR A 40 -0.01 -6.46 -15.34
CA THR A 40 0.30 -5.20 -16.03
C THR A 40 1.72 -4.73 -15.76
N PHE A 41 2.18 -4.86 -14.52
CA PHE A 41 3.49 -4.35 -14.10
C PHE A 41 4.56 -5.45 -13.89
N ALA A 42 4.21 -6.72 -14.13
CA ALA A 42 5.06 -7.88 -13.87
C ALA A 42 5.66 -7.84 -12.45
N ILE A 43 4.77 -7.78 -11.45
CA ILE A 43 5.09 -7.69 -10.02
C ILE A 43 4.40 -8.82 -9.25
N GLY A 44 4.95 -9.21 -8.10
CA GLY A 44 4.36 -10.25 -7.25
C GLY A 44 3.12 -9.79 -6.49
N ASP A 45 2.37 -10.74 -5.91
CA ASP A 45 1.11 -10.46 -5.21
C ASP A 45 1.24 -9.43 -4.08
N THR A 46 2.32 -9.52 -3.29
CA THR A 46 2.61 -8.55 -2.22
C THR A 46 2.86 -7.15 -2.77
N GLU A 47 3.58 -7.05 -3.88
CA GLU A 47 3.83 -5.76 -4.54
C GLU A 47 2.54 -5.19 -5.12
N ALA A 48 1.69 -6.04 -5.72
CA ALA A 48 0.40 -5.63 -6.26
C ALA A 48 -0.54 -5.11 -5.16
N LEU A 49 -0.59 -5.79 -4.00
CA LEU A 49 -1.37 -5.37 -2.84
C LEU A 49 -0.92 -3.99 -2.33
N LEU A 50 0.39 -3.80 -2.17
CA LEU A 50 0.97 -2.52 -1.75
C LEU A 50 0.70 -1.42 -2.79
N LEU A 51 0.86 -1.73 -4.07
CA LEU A 51 0.60 -0.81 -5.16
C LEU A 51 -0.86 -0.35 -5.20
N LEU A 52 -1.82 -1.29 -5.11
CA LEU A 52 -3.25 -0.97 -5.09
C LEU A 52 -3.58 -0.03 -3.93
N THR A 53 -3.03 -0.33 -2.75
CA THR A 53 -3.20 0.51 -1.56
C THR A 53 -2.65 1.92 -1.78
N ILE A 54 -1.44 2.04 -2.34
CA ILE A 54 -0.81 3.33 -2.66
C ILE A 54 -1.63 4.10 -3.70
N ILE A 55 -2.17 3.43 -4.72
CA ILE A 55 -3.04 4.05 -5.73
C ILE A 55 -4.27 4.65 -5.06
N CYS A 56 -5.01 3.88 -4.25
CA CYS A 56 -6.19 4.38 -3.55
C CYS A 56 -5.86 5.62 -2.70
N LEU A 57 -4.80 5.54 -1.89
CA LEU A 57 -4.39 6.65 -1.02
C LEU A 57 -3.91 7.87 -1.82
N ASN A 58 -3.31 7.67 -3.00
CA ASN A 58 -2.87 8.76 -3.87
C ASN A 58 -4.03 9.43 -4.60
N VAL A 59 -5.08 8.70 -4.94
CA VAL A 59 -6.33 9.28 -5.45
C VAL A 59 -6.96 10.20 -4.40
N ASP A 60 -6.94 9.78 -3.13
CA ASP A 60 -7.56 10.54 -2.03
C ASP A 60 -6.69 11.74 -1.56
N TYR A 61 -5.37 11.54 -1.41
CA TYR A 61 -4.48 12.48 -0.72
C TYR A 61 -3.21 12.88 -1.48
N ARG A 62 -3.07 12.49 -2.77
CA ARG A 62 -1.90 12.72 -3.66
C ARG A 62 -0.57 12.11 -3.23
N THR A 63 -0.36 11.83 -1.95
CA THR A 63 0.83 11.19 -1.38
C THR A 63 0.42 10.36 -0.16
N CYS A 64 1.16 9.31 0.19
CA CYS A 64 0.90 8.50 1.37
C CYS A 64 2.18 8.10 2.11
N ARG A 65 2.08 7.75 3.39
CA ARG A 65 3.17 7.26 4.24
C ARG A 65 2.95 5.79 4.60
N ILE A 66 3.96 5.18 5.24
CA ILE A 66 3.84 3.82 5.80
C ILE A 66 2.66 3.72 6.78
N GLU A 67 2.39 4.79 7.54
CA GLU A 67 1.24 4.87 8.44
C GLU A 67 -0.09 4.76 7.71
N ASP A 68 -0.27 5.51 6.64
CA ASP A 68 -1.50 5.49 5.86
C ASP A 68 -1.73 4.13 5.19
N ILE A 69 -0.64 3.49 4.72
CA ILE A 69 -0.69 2.13 4.15
C ILE A 69 -1.09 1.12 5.23
N ALA A 70 -0.50 1.22 6.42
CA ALA A 70 -0.79 0.34 7.55
C ALA A 70 -2.26 0.48 7.99
N ASP A 71 -2.73 1.72 8.14
CA ASP A 71 -4.11 2.03 8.53
C ASP A 71 -5.11 1.52 7.49
N ARG A 72 -4.81 1.71 6.19
CA ARG A 72 -5.67 1.24 5.09
C ARG A 72 -5.77 -0.28 5.02
N LEU A 73 -4.68 -0.98 5.31
CA LEU A 73 -4.61 -2.44 5.32
C LEU A 73 -5.08 -3.05 6.66
N GLY A 74 -5.30 -2.23 7.69
CA GLY A 74 -5.66 -2.71 9.03
C GLY A 74 -4.55 -3.54 9.70
N ILE A 75 -3.29 -3.26 9.38
CA ILE A 75 -2.11 -3.95 9.93
C ILE A 75 -1.18 -2.98 10.65
N SER A 76 -0.21 -3.49 11.38
CA SER A 76 0.79 -2.63 12.03
C SER A 76 1.81 -2.06 11.03
N ARG A 77 2.38 -0.90 11.36
CA ARG A 77 3.50 -0.31 10.59
C ARG A 77 4.69 -1.27 10.47
N LEU A 78 4.96 -2.06 11.51
CA LEU A 78 6.02 -3.07 11.50
C LEU A 78 5.73 -4.18 10.47
N GLU A 79 4.47 -4.57 10.30
CA GLU A 79 4.08 -5.54 9.27
C GLU A 79 4.28 -4.98 7.86
N VAL A 80 3.94 -3.71 7.61
CA VAL A 80 4.28 -3.05 6.33
C VAL A 80 5.79 -3.04 6.11
N LEU A 81 6.58 -2.74 7.15
CA LEU A 81 8.05 -2.73 7.06
C LEU A 81 8.66 -4.12 6.81
N ASN A 82 8.01 -5.21 7.20
CA ASN A 82 8.44 -6.56 6.84
C ASN A 82 8.38 -6.80 5.32
N HIS A 83 7.68 -5.94 4.57
CA HIS A 83 7.55 -5.93 3.12
C HIS A 83 8.24 -4.72 2.47
N ALA A 84 9.19 -4.07 3.16
CA ALA A 84 9.91 -2.92 2.61
C ALA A 84 10.67 -3.25 1.30
N ASP A 85 11.15 -4.48 1.12
CA ASP A 85 11.76 -4.92 -0.14
C ASP A 85 10.79 -4.80 -1.33
N SER A 86 9.50 -5.09 -1.13
CA SER A 86 8.47 -4.91 -2.16
C SER A 86 8.28 -3.43 -2.50
N LEU A 87 8.29 -2.54 -1.51
CA LEU A 87 8.25 -1.10 -1.76
C LEU A 87 9.50 -0.61 -2.52
N PHE A 88 10.66 -1.19 -2.23
CA PHE A 88 11.91 -0.84 -2.89
C PHE A 88 11.93 -1.34 -4.34
N SER A 89 11.47 -2.58 -4.57
CA SER A 89 11.38 -3.13 -5.92
C SER A 89 10.38 -2.37 -6.80
N LEU A 90 9.21 -2.00 -6.25
CA LEU A 90 8.25 -1.13 -6.94
C LEU A 90 8.88 0.21 -7.35
N GLN A 91 9.73 0.78 -6.50
CA GLN A 91 10.42 2.03 -6.80
C GLN A 91 11.52 1.84 -7.85
N GLU A 92 12.32 0.77 -7.78
CA GLU A 92 13.34 0.44 -8.79
C GLU A 92 12.71 0.27 -10.18
N LYS A 93 11.52 -0.33 -10.23
CA LYS A 93 10.69 -0.47 -11.44
C LYS A 93 10.01 0.84 -11.87
N LYS A 94 10.20 1.94 -11.13
CA LYS A 94 9.57 3.26 -11.36
C LYS A 94 8.03 3.23 -11.36
N ILE A 95 7.46 2.27 -10.63
CA ILE A 95 6.01 2.12 -10.45
C ILE A 95 5.54 3.09 -9.35
N ILE A 96 6.35 3.26 -8.31
CA ILE A 96 6.14 4.28 -7.27
C ILE A 96 7.37 5.19 -7.18
N GLU A 97 7.18 6.38 -6.65
CA GLU A 97 8.22 7.34 -6.32
C GLU A 97 8.26 7.56 -4.81
N ARG A 98 9.45 7.90 -4.28
CA ARG A 98 9.65 8.19 -2.86
C ARG A 98 10.20 9.59 -2.68
N ILE A 99 9.55 10.37 -1.84
CA ILE A 99 9.94 11.74 -1.51
C ILE A 99 10.42 11.73 -0.06
N LYS A 100 11.70 12.06 0.15
CA LYS A 100 12.24 12.24 1.49
C LYS A 100 11.71 13.56 2.03
N MET A 101 11.02 13.54 3.17
CA MET A 101 10.60 14.77 3.83
C MET A 101 11.81 15.48 4.44
N GLU A 102 11.85 16.81 4.35
CA GLU A 102 12.81 17.60 5.12
C GLU A 102 12.61 17.33 6.61
N GLU A 103 13.69 16.98 7.30
CA GLU A 103 13.64 16.60 8.71
C GLU A 103 13.28 17.82 9.57
N LEU A 104 12.25 17.72 10.41
CA LEU A 104 12.06 18.67 11.50
C LEU A 104 13.25 18.59 12.48
N PRO A 105 13.64 19.70 13.14
CA PRO A 105 14.85 19.76 13.97
C PRO A 105 14.90 18.64 15.04
N GLU A 106 16.10 18.09 15.25
CA GLU A 106 16.46 16.83 15.93
C GLU A 106 16.06 16.63 17.41
N GLN A 107 14.99 17.23 17.93
CA GLN A 107 14.74 17.21 19.38
C GLN A 107 13.95 15.99 19.91
N LYS A 108 13.59 15.00 19.08
CA LYS A 108 12.88 13.78 19.53
C LYS A 108 13.28 12.48 18.81
N ARG A 109 14.58 12.24 18.62
CA ARG A 109 15.06 10.96 18.08
C ARG A 109 15.38 9.97 19.20
N PHE A 110 14.36 9.26 19.70
CA PHE A 110 14.58 7.99 20.39
C PHE A 110 14.41 6.86 19.36
N PHE A 111 15.52 6.41 18.77
CA PHE A 111 15.48 5.26 17.86
C PHE A 111 16.25 4.09 18.46
N LEU A 112 15.53 3.00 18.71
CA LEU A 112 16.10 1.69 19.02
C LEU A 112 16.76 1.08 17.78
N ASN A 113 17.80 0.30 18.04
CA ASN A 113 18.85 -0.12 17.12
C ASN A 113 18.38 -0.88 15.86
N LYS A 114 19.21 -0.72 14.82
CA LYS A 114 19.18 -1.32 13.47
C LYS A 114 18.82 -2.81 13.45
N PHE A 115 17.82 -3.21 12.66
CA PHE A 115 17.84 -4.48 11.92
C PHE A 115 16.97 -4.41 10.64
N LYS A 116 17.51 -4.98 9.56
CA LYS A 116 16.96 -5.25 8.22
C LYS A 116 16.56 -4.07 7.30
N TYR A 117 15.97 -2.98 7.80
CA TYR A 117 15.65 -1.79 6.96
C TYR A 117 15.93 -0.47 7.71
N PRO A 118 16.35 0.61 7.02
CA PRO A 118 16.60 1.89 7.68
C PRO A 118 15.29 2.49 8.16
N LEU A 119 15.19 2.83 9.45
CA LEU A 119 14.05 3.54 10.06
C LEU A 119 13.67 4.84 9.30
N GLU A 120 14.59 5.35 8.49
CA GLU A 120 14.37 6.48 7.59
C GLU A 120 13.21 6.28 6.60
N ILE A 121 12.86 5.03 6.25
CA ILE A 121 11.71 4.74 5.36
C ILE A 121 10.38 5.25 5.95
N MET A 122 10.29 5.35 7.28
CA MET A 122 9.12 5.91 7.97
C MET A 122 8.92 7.40 7.67
N ASN A 123 9.98 8.10 7.26
CA ASN A 123 9.97 9.52 6.94
C ASN A 123 9.79 9.80 5.44
N TRP A 124 9.42 8.77 4.66
CA TRP A 124 9.19 8.91 3.22
C TRP A 124 7.71 8.99 2.90
N GLN A 125 7.42 9.79 1.89
CA GLN A 125 6.13 9.79 1.21
C GLN A 125 6.24 8.98 -0.08
N PHE A 126 5.21 8.22 -0.37
CA PHE A 126 5.07 7.38 -1.55
C PHE A 126 4.03 7.97 -2.48
N THR A 127 4.42 8.12 -3.75
CA THR A 127 3.52 8.54 -4.82
C THR A 127 3.48 7.52 -5.94
N ILE A 128 2.38 7.46 -6.69
CA ILE A 128 2.34 6.65 -7.91
C ILE A 128 3.23 7.29 -8.98
N GLY A 129 4.04 6.48 -9.64
CA GLY A 129 4.90 6.91 -10.73
C GLY A 129 4.12 7.22 -12.00
N LYS A 130 4.75 7.95 -12.93
CA LYS A 130 4.13 8.32 -14.22
C LYS A 130 3.67 7.12 -15.06
N THR A 131 4.35 5.98 -14.94
CA THR A 131 3.97 4.74 -15.64
C THR A 131 2.59 4.26 -15.18
N VAL A 132 2.33 4.29 -13.88
CA VAL A 132 1.05 3.92 -13.29
C VAL A 132 -0.02 4.94 -13.65
N GLN A 133 0.31 6.24 -13.57
CA GLN A 133 -0.62 7.31 -13.97
C GLN A 133 -1.11 7.15 -15.41
N LYS A 134 -0.20 6.82 -16.35
CA LYS A 134 -0.56 6.59 -17.75
C LYS A 134 -1.41 5.34 -17.96
N ALA A 135 -1.12 4.26 -17.23
CA ALA A 135 -1.82 2.99 -17.38
C ALA A 135 -3.24 3.03 -16.78
N ILE A 136 -3.40 3.68 -15.61
CA ILE A 136 -4.67 3.68 -14.86
C ILE A 136 -5.52 4.92 -15.16
N PHE A 137 -4.88 6.06 -15.43
CA PHE A 137 -5.55 7.33 -15.71
C PHE A 137 -5.12 7.92 -17.07
N PRO A 138 -5.36 7.21 -18.20
CA PRO A 138 -4.89 7.64 -19.52
C PRO A 138 -5.37 9.05 -19.91
N TRP A 139 -6.56 9.44 -19.46
CA TRP A 139 -7.16 10.76 -19.72
C TRP A 139 -6.48 11.94 -18.99
N ILE A 140 -5.61 11.69 -18.01
CA ILE A 140 -4.90 12.77 -17.29
C ILE A 140 -3.76 13.36 -18.15
N ASN A 141 -3.27 12.64 -19.16
CA ASN A 141 -2.13 13.06 -20.00
C ASN A 141 -2.51 13.75 -21.33
N GLU A 142 -3.79 14.08 -21.54
CA GLU A 142 -4.26 14.74 -22.78
C GLU A 142 -4.31 16.29 -22.69
N ASN A 143 -3.70 16.91 -21.67
CA ASN A 143 -3.56 18.38 -21.56
C ASN A 143 -2.09 18.83 -21.56
#